data_AF-A0A4Q6F2Q2-F1
#
_entry.id   AF-A0A4Q6F2Q2-F1
#
_cell.length_a   1.000
_cell.length_b   1.000
_cell.length_c   1.000
_cell.angle_alpha   90.00
_cell.angle_beta   90.00
_cell.angle_gamma   90.00
#
_symmetry.space_group_name_H-M   'P 1'
#
loop_
_entity.id
_entity.type
_entity.pdbx_description
1 polymer ?
#
loop_
_entity_poly.entity_id
_entity_poly.type
_entity_poly.pdbx_seq_one_letter_code
_entity_poly.pdbx_strand_id
1 'polypeptide(L)'
;MLVIAFSFVALSRLEGRLFEISKALSNHPEFFNSVVYFGLININVVLILILCFLLIRNIVKLLVDRRHGVIGSRLTTKLVLALVFFALVPTGLLFYISTRFLTESFETWFSTRVEATMHRTREAGAMVYNRDQRRLQSLSRIALQRIQVYSLQAGDFGWNEINPQGLKGFGREYKVASIRVYDQDSNLIWHNEAKRPNEGSEKEKRFVVNAIQTFSSNRTMESRAIVDADDGVDVVRGVAPIVDPSTGVVRGVVVLEERFETQIL
;
A
#
# COMPACT_ATOMS: atom_id res chain seq x y z
N MET A 1 -36.03 -25.53 -40.76
CA MET A 1 -36.92 -25.57 -39.57
C MET A 1 -36.20 -25.98 -38.30
N LEU A 2 -35.35 -27.02 -38.29
CA LEU A 2 -34.61 -27.47 -37.10
C LEU A 2 -33.79 -26.37 -36.39
N VAL A 3 -33.04 -25.55 -37.14
CA VAL A 3 -32.25 -24.43 -36.56
C VAL A 3 -33.15 -23.36 -35.93
N ILE A 4 -34.32 -23.11 -36.52
CA ILE A 4 -35.32 -22.15 -36.01
C ILE A 4 -35.92 -22.66 -34.71
N ALA A 5 -36.34 -23.93 -34.68
CA ALA A 5 -36.86 -24.56 -33.49
C ALA A 5 -35.81 -24.62 -32.38
N PHE A 6 -34.55 -24.95 -32.71
CA PHE A 6 -33.47 -25.03 -31.72
C PHE A 6 -33.12 -23.66 -31.14
N SER A 7 -32.99 -22.61 -31.97
CA SER A 7 -32.78 -21.24 -31.49
C SER A 7 -33.96 -20.73 -30.67
N PHE A 8 -35.20 -21.05 -31.06
CA PHE A 8 -36.41 -20.64 -30.32
C PHE A 8 -36.50 -21.35 -28.95
N VAL A 9 -36.16 -22.64 -28.89
CA VAL A 9 -36.11 -23.40 -27.64
C VAL A 9 -34.97 -22.92 -26.74
N ALA A 10 -33.81 -22.61 -27.30
CA ALA A 10 -32.69 -22.04 -26.54
C ALA A 10 -33.05 -20.65 -25.97
N LEU A 11 -33.70 -19.81 -26.77
CA LEU A 11 -34.20 -18.49 -26.37
C LEU A 11 -35.23 -18.60 -25.23
N SER A 12 -36.21 -19.49 -25.38
CA SER A 12 -37.25 -19.76 -24.38
C SER A 12 -36.67 -20.31 -23.07
N ARG A 13 -35.64 -21.17 -23.14
CA ARG A 13 -34.93 -21.66 -21.94
C ARG A 13 -34.14 -20.55 -21.24
N LEU A 14 -33.53 -19.65 -22.01
CA LEU A 14 -32.77 -18.54 -21.46
C LEU A 14 -33.69 -17.55 -20.74
N GLU A 15 -34.80 -17.19 -21.39
CA GLU A 15 -35.85 -16.33 -20.84
C GLU A 15 -36.42 -16.90 -19.54
N GLY A 16 -36.65 -18.22 -19.49
CA GLY A 16 -37.09 -18.91 -18.27
C GLY A 16 -36.10 -18.78 -17.11
N ARG A 17 -34.80 -18.93 -17.36
CA ARG A 17 -33.76 -18.76 -16.31
C ARG A 17 -33.61 -17.32 -15.85
N LEU A 18 -33.81 -16.37 -16.75
CA LEU A 18 -33.78 -14.96 -16.42
C LEU A 18 -34.99 -14.54 -15.57
N PHE A 19 -36.18 -15.05 -15.86
CA PHE A 19 -37.37 -14.78 -15.06
C PHE A 19 -37.24 -15.28 -13.60
N GLU A 20 -36.57 -16.41 -13.37
CA GLU A 20 -36.30 -16.90 -12.02
C GLU A 20 -35.32 -16.01 -11.25
N ILE A 21 -34.26 -15.52 -11.91
CA ILE A 21 -33.30 -14.57 -11.31
C ILE A 21 -33.98 -13.23 -10.99
N SER A 22 -34.89 -12.78 -11.86
CA SER A 22 -35.70 -11.57 -11.63
C SER A 22 -36.59 -11.70 -10.40
N LYS A 23 -37.20 -12.87 -10.18
CA LYS A 23 -38.05 -13.14 -9.00
C LYS A 23 -37.24 -13.16 -7.71
N ALA A 24 -36.03 -13.72 -7.74
CA ALA A 24 -35.14 -13.78 -6.57
C ALA A 24 -34.65 -12.38 -6.13
N LEU A 25 -34.58 -11.41 -7.05
CA LEU A 25 -34.03 -10.07 -6.81
C LEU A 25 -35.08 -9.01 -6.40
N SER A 26 -36.37 -9.38 -6.35
CA SER A 26 -37.51 -8.46 -6.18
C SER A 26 -37.71 -7.89 -4.76
N ASN A 27 -36.88 -8.25 -3.77
CA ASN A 27 -37.17 -8.00 -2.35
C ASN A 27 -36.53 -6.73 -1.75
N HIS A 28 -35.90 -5.83 -2.53
CA HIS A 28 -35.25 -4.63 -2.00
C HIS A 28 -35.53 -3.32 -2.79
N PRO A 29 -35.60 -2.16 -2.10
CA PRO A 29 -36.04 -0.86 -2.65
C PRO A 29 -35.09 -0.16 -3.63
N GLU A 30 -33.92 -0.73 -3.95
CA GLU A 30 -33.12 -0.34 -5.14
C GLU A 30 -33.72 -0.88 -6.46
N PHE A 31 -35.00 -1.25 -6.40
CA PHE A 31 -35.78 -1.96 -7.38
C PHE A 31 -35.82 -1.28 -8.75
N PHE A 32 -35.96 0.04 -8.82
CA PHE A 32 -36.10 0.72 -10.12
C PHE A 32 -34.82 0.66 -10.96
N ASN A 33 -33.65 0.91 -10.38
CA ASN A 33 -32.39 0.79 -11.12
C ASN A 33 -32.11 -0.68 -11.45
N SER A 34 -32.24 -1.58 -10.48
CA SER A 34 -31.94 -2.99 -10.68
C SER A 34 -32.86 -3.63 -11.72
N VAL A 35 -34.17 -3.33 -11.71
CA VAL A 35 -35.14 -3.86 -12.68
C VAL A 35 -34.96 -3.25 -14.07
N VAL A 36 -34.63 -1.95 -14.18
CA VAL A 36 -34.33 -1.33 -15.47
C VAL A 36 -33.05 -1.91 -16.08
N TYR A 37 -31.96 -2.01 -15.31
CA TYR A 37 -30.71 -2.64 -15.80
C TYR A 37 -30.91 -4.11 -16.15
N PHE A 38 -31.67 -4.83 -15.32
CA PHE A 38 -32.01 -6.23 -15.59
C PHE A 38 -32.83 -6.37 -16.87
N GLY A 39 -33.87 -5.54 -17.06
CA GLY A 39 -34.67 -5.51 -18.28
C GLY A 39 -33.86 -5.15 -19.52
N LEU A 40 -32.95 -4.17 -19.40
CA LEU A 40 -32.06 -3.75 -20.49
C LEU A 40 -31.09 -4.86 -20.90
N ILE A 41 -30.50 -5.58 -19.94
CA ILE A 41 -29.60 -6.70 -20.24
C ILE A 41 -30.37 -7.83 -20.92
N ASN A 42 -31.54 -8.17 -20.40
CA ASN A 42 -32.40 -9.21 -20.96
C ASN A 42 -32.82 -8.91 -22.39
N ILE A 43 -33.34 -7.71 -22.63
CA ILE A 43 -33.80 -7.32 -23.97
C ILE A 43 -32.62 -7.29 -24.94
N ASN A 44 -31.44 -6.86 -24.50
CA ASN A 44 -30.23 -6.86 -25.32
C ASN A 44 -29.78 -8.29 -25.69
N VAL A 45 -29.80 -9.22 -24.73
CA VAL A 45 -29.50 -10.64 -24.98
C VAL A 45 -30.48 -11.25 -25.98
N VAL A 46 -31.79 -11.02 -25.82
CA VAL A 46 -32.81 -11.48 -26.77
C VAL A 46 -32.56 -10.89 -28.16
N LEU A 47 -32.25 -9.59 -28.24
CA LEU A 47 -31.96 -8.90 -29.50
C LEU A 47 -30.73 -9.48 -30.19
N ILE A 48 -29.66 -9.76 -29.44
CA ILE A 48 -28.44 -10.42 -29.95
C ILE A 48 -28.77 -11.83 -30.46
N LEU A 49 -29.59 -12.60 -29.74
CA LEU A 49 -29.97 -13.95 -30.18
C LEU A 49 -30.80 -13.93 -31.46
N ILE A 50 -31.76 -13.01 -31.59
CA ILE A 50 -32.54 -12.81 -32.82
C ILE A 50 -31.62 -12.39 -33.97
N LEU A 51 -30.71 -11.45 -33.73
CA LEU A 51 -29.75 -10.98 -34.73
C LEU A 51 -28.82 -12.10 -35.19
N CYS A 52 -28.27 -12.88 -34.25
CA CYS A 52 -27.41 -14.02 -34.52
C CYS A 52 -28.17 -15.10 -35.31
N PHE A 53 -29.42 -15.36 -34.95
CA PHE A 53 -30.30 -16.25 -35.70
C PHE A 53 -30.56 -15.77 -37.14
N LEU A 54 -30.85 -14.48 -37.33
CA LEU A 54 -31.02 -13.86 -38.66
C LEU A 54 -29.74 -13.98 -39.49
N LEU A 55 -28.58 -13.70 -38.90
CA LEU A 55 -27.26 -13.83 -39.53
C LEU A 55 -27.00 -15.27 -39.96
N ILE A 56 -27.14 -16.24 -39.05
CA ILE A 56 -26.93 -17.66 -39.36
C ILE A 56 -27.89 -18.12 -40.44
N ARG A 57 -29.18 -17.74 -40.37
CA ARG A 57 -30.17 -18.05 -41.42
C ARG A 57 -29.71 -17.51 -42.78
N ASN A 58 -29.23 -16.27 -42.81
CA ASN A 58 -28.80 -15.62 -44.04
C ASN A 58 -27.54 -16.29 -44.60
N ILE A 59 -26.57 -16.62 -43.75
CA ILE A 59 -25.34 -17.33 -44.11
C ILE A 59 -25.63 -18.75 -44.61
N VAL A 60 -26.51 -19.50 -43.93
CA VAL A 60 -26.90 -20.86 -44.33
C VAL A 60 -27.61 -20.82 -45.69
N LYS A 61 -28.54 -19.86 -45.90
CA LYS A 61 -29.20 -19.70 -47.20
C LYS A 61 -28.19 -19.36 -48.30
N LEU A 62 -27.24 -18.47 -48.03
CA LEU A 62 -26.15 -18.10 -48.94
C LEU A 62 -25.31 -19.31 -49.37
N LEU A 63 -24.95 -20.17 -48.41
CA LEU A 63 -24.14 -21.37 -48.66
C LEU A 63 -24.93 -22.45 -49.43
N VAL A 64 -26.22 -22.62 -49.12
CA VAL A 64 -27.08 -23.63 -49.77
C VAL A 64 -27.47 -23.21 -51.19
N ASP A 65 -27.79 -21.93 -51.41
CA ASP A 65 -28.15 -21.41 -52.73
C ASP A 65 -26.95 -21.43 -53.71
N ARG A 66 -25.73 -21.34 -53.18
CA ARG A 66 -24.49 -21.51 -53.95
C ARG A 66 -24.31 -22.95 -54.48
N ARG A 67 -24.88 -23.96 -53.81
CA ARG A 67 -24.82 -25.37 -54.26
C ARG A 67 -25.92 -25.76 -55.24
N HIS A 68 -27.10 -25.13 -55.20
CA HIS A 68 -28.26 -25.56 -55.99
C HIS A 68 -28.48 -24.82 -57.33
N GLY A 69 -27.61 -23.88 -57.73
CA GLY A 69 -27.60 -23.36 -59.10
C GLY A 69 -28.89 -22.68 -59.57
N VAL A 70 -29.64 -22.04 -58.67
CA VAL A 70 -30.96 -21.45 -58.97
C VAL A 70 -30.83 -20.11 -59.73
N ILE A 71 -31.52 -19.98 -60.88
CA ILE A 71 -31.50 -18.77 -61.72
C ILE A 71 -32.18 -17.62 -60.95
N GLY A 72 -31.38 -16.65 -60.49
CA GLY A 72 -31.80 -15.51 -59.64
C GLY A 72 -31.05 -15.40 -58.30
N SER A 73 -30.44 -16.49 -57.82
CA SER A 73 -29.68 -16.55 -56.55
C SER A 73 -28.44 -15.64 -56.51
N ARG A 74 -27.79 -15.41 -57.65
CA ARG A 74 -26.57 -14.59 -57.72
C ARG A 74 -26.81 -13.13 -57.34
N LEU A 75 -28.00 -12.59 -57.65
CA LEU A 75 -28.33 -11.18 -57.38
C LEU A 75 -28.63 -10.97 -55.90
N THR A 76 -29.42 -11.86 -55.30
CA THR A 76 -29.72 -11.88 -53.86
C THR A 76 -28.49 -12.14 -53.01
N THR A 77 -27.62 -13.05 -53.42
CA THR A 77 -26.34 -13.32 -52.74
C THR A 77 -25.44 -12.07 -52.73
N LYS A 78 -25.33 -11.37 -53.86
CA LYS A 78 -24.51 -10.15 -53.98
C LYS A 78 -25.07 -9.00 -53.14
N LEU A 79 -26.39 -8.87 -53.08
CA LEU A 79 -27.08 -7.87 -52.25
C LEU A 79 -26.91 -8.15 -50.75
N VAL A 80 -27.06 -9.41 -50.33
CA VAL A 80 -26.84 -9.83 -48.93
C VAL A 80 -25.38 -9.61 -48.52
N LEU A 81 -24.42 -9.95 -49.38
CA LEU A 81 -23.01 -9.76 -49.09
C LEU A 81 -22.66 -8.26 -48.96
N ALA A 82 -23.21 -7.41 -49.84
CA ALA A 82 -23.05 -5.97 -49.74
C ALA A 82 -23.65 -5.40 -48.44
N LEU A 83 -24.83 -5.88 -48.03
CA LEU A 83 -25.48 -5.48 -46.78
C LEU A 83 -24.65 -5.90 -45.54
N VAL A 84 -24.16 -7.14 -45.52
CA VAL A 84 -23.31 -7.66 -44.43
C VAL A 84 -22.00 -6.89 -44.35
N PHE A 85 -21.37 -6.59 -45.49
CA PHE A 85 -20.15 -5.79 -45.55
C PHE A 85 -20.40 -4.37 -45.04
N PHE A 86 -21.50 -3.73 -45.47
CA PHE A 86 -21.87 -2.38 -45.04
C PHE A 86 -22.22 -2.30 -43.55
N ALA A 87 -22.71 -3.39 -42.94
CA ALA A 87 -22.93 -3.48 -41.50
C ALA A 87 -21.63 -3.75 -40.72
N LEU A 88 -20.76 -4.63 -41.22
CA LEU A 88 -19.51 -5.00 -40.55
C LEU A 88 -18.49 -3.86 -40.48
N VAL A 89 -18.36 -3.06 -41.55
CA VAL A 89 -17.38 -1.97 -41.61
C VAL A 89 -17.55 -0.93 -40.48
N PRO A 90 -18.72 -0.29 -40.29
CA PRO A 90 -18.92 0.68 -39.22
C PRO A 90 -18.86 0.05 -37.82
N THR A 91 -19.32 -1.20 -37.65
CA THR A 91 -19.19 -1.91 -36.37
C THR A 91 -17.73 -2.22 -36.03
N GLY A 92 -16.94 -2.68 -36.99
CA GLY A 92 -15.51 -2.95 -36.81
C GLY A 92 -14.74 -1.67 -36.51
N LEU A 93 -15.08 -0.57 -37.17
CA LEU A 93 -14.49 0.75 -36.90
C LEU A 93 -14.79 1.22 -35.47
N LEU A 94 -16.05 1.13 -35.03
CA LEU A 94 -16.42 1.46 -33.66
C LEU A 94 -15.71 0.57 -32.65
N PHE A 95 -15.66 -0.75 -32.88
CA PHE A 95 -14.95 -1.68 -32.01
C PHE A 95 -13.46 -1.33 -31.86
N TYR A 96 -12.81 -0.98 -32.97
CA TYR A 96 -11.42 -0.53 -32.97
C TYR A 96 -11.23 0.76 -32.15
N ILE A 97 -12.03 1.78 -32.41
CA ILE A 97 -11.98 3.06 -31.68
C ILE A 97 -12.26 2.86 -30.19
N SER A 98 -13.31 2.10 -29.85
CA SER A 98 -13.66 1.79 -28.47
C SER A 98 -12.53 1.08 -27.74
N THR A 99 -11.87 0.10 -28.36
CA THR A 99 -10.75 -0.62 -27.73
C THR A 99 -9.55 0.29 -27.48
N ARG A 100 -9.22 1.16 -28.46
CA ARG A 100 -8.17 2.17 -28.31
C ARG A 100 -8.48 3.13 -27.17
N PHE A 101 -9.70 3.66 -27.15
CA PHE A 101 -10.16 4.57 -26.11
C PHE A 101 -10.17 3.91 -24.72
N LEU A 102 -10.63 2.66 -24.61
CA LEU A 102 -10.64 1.91 -23.35
C LEU A 102 -9.22 1.74 -22.81
N THR A 103 -8.28 1.36 -23.68
CA THR A 103 -6.88 1.15 -23.31
C THR A 103 -6.23 2.47 -22.84
N GLU A 104 -6.38 3.55 -23.61
CA GLU A 104 -5.81 4.86 -23.29
C GLU A 104 -6.44 5.47 -22.03
N SER A 105 -7.75 5.30 -21.85
CA SER A 105 -8.47 5.76 -20.65
C SER A 105 -8.03 4.98 -19.41
N PHE A 106 -7.86 3.66 -19.54
CA PHE A 106 -7.40 2.81 -18.44
C PHE A 106 -5.97 3.19 -18.04
N GLU A 107 -5.07 3.35 -19.00
CA GLU A 107 -3.69 3.75 -18.74
C GLU A 107 -3.63 5.12 -18.05
N THR A 108 -4.38 6.11 -18.52
CA THR A 108 -4.39 7.48 -17.96
C THR A 108 -4.93 7.51 -16.54
N TRP A 109 -6.06 6.84 -16.29
CA TRP A 109 -6.69 6.84 -14.97
C TRP A 109 -5.93 5.98 -13.96
N PHE A 110 -5.33 4.86 -14.41
CA PHE A 110 -4.60 3.95 -13.55
C PHE A 110 -3.21 4.49 -13.19
N SER A 111 -2.44 4.99 -14.16
CA SER A 111 -1.10 5.57 -13.93
C SER A 111 -1.15 6.74 -12.93
N THR A 112 -2.03 7.72 -13.18
CA THR A 112 -2.19 8.90 -12.30
C THR A 112 -2.54 8.50 -10.87
N ARG A 113 -3.39 7.48 -10.69
CA ARG A 113 -3.80 7.02 -9.36
C ARG A 113 -2.73 6.21 -8.65
N VAL A 114 -1.99 5.38 -9.38
CA VAL A 114 -0.86 4.61 -8.83
C VAL A 114 0.27 5.54 -8.41
N GLU A 115 0.62 6.51 -9.25
CA GLU A 115 1.66 7.50 -8.95
C GLU A 115 1.29 8.34 -7.71
N ALA A 116 0.06 8.85 -7.64
CA ALA A 116 -0.42 9.61 -6.49
C ALA A 116 -0.45 8.78 -5.19
N THR A 117 -0.86 7.51 -5.25
CA THR A 117 -0.82 6.62 -4.09
C THR A 117 0.61 6.31 -3.68
N MET A 118 1.52 6.06 -4.62
CA MET A 118 2.93 5.80 -4.32
C MET A 118 3.58 7.00 -3.64
N HIS A 119 3.32 8.21 -4.13
CA HIS A 119 3.81 9.44 -3.52
C HIS A 119 3.29 9.60 -2.09
N ARG A 120 1.97 9.43 -1.89
CA ARG A 120 1.34 9.54 -0.56
C ARG A 120 1.83 8.48 0.42
N THR A 121 2.10 7.26 -0.02
CA THR A 121 2.66 6.21 0.84
C THR A 121 4.09 6.54 1.25
N ARG A 122 4.90 7.09 0.34
CA ARG A 122 6.28 7.54 0.65
C ARG A 122 6.28 8.70 1.63
N GLU A 123 5.41 9.68 1.42
CA GLU A 123 5.23 10.81 2.34
C GLU A 123 4.74 10.33 3.71
N ALA A 124 3.77 9.41 3.76
CA ALA A 124 3.29 8.83 5.00
C ALA A 124 4.40 8.10 5.77
N GLY A 125 5.23 7.30 5.09
CA GLY A 125 6.41 6.66 5.70
C GLY A 125 7.40 7.68 6.27
N ALA A 126 7.74 8.72 5.49
CA ALA A 126 8.60 9.81 5.97
C ALA A 126 8.01 10.58 7.16
N MET A 127 6.69 10.76 7.22
CA MET A 127 6.01 11.39 8.35
C MET A 127 6.08 10.56 9.63
N VAL A 128 5.99 9.22 9.53
CA VAL A 128 6.15 8.31 10.66
C VAL A 128 7.55 8.45 11.25
N TYR A 129 8.60 8.34 10.44
CA TYR A 129 9.98 8.51 10.88
C TYR A 129 10.24 9.87 11.54
N ASN A 130 9.78 10.96 10.93
CA ASN A 130 9.93 12.30 11.50
C ASN A 130 9.19 12.46 12.84
N ARG A 131 8.04 11.81 12.99
CA ARG A 131 7.28 11.80 14.25
C ARG A 131 8.06 11.05 15.33
N ASP A 132 8.60 9.90 15.01
CA ASP A 132 9.30 9.07 15.98
C ASP A 132 10.67 9.64 16.35
N GLN A 133 11.37 10.29 15.41
CA GLN A 133 12.58 11.06 15.73
C GLN A 133 12.30 12.16 16.75
N ARG A 134 11.23 12.95 16.56
CA ARG A 134 10.84 13.99 17.54
C ARG A 134 10.40 13.38 18.86
N ARG A 135 9.70 12.24 18.82
CA ARG A 135 9.28 11.48 20.01
C ARG A 135 10.50 11.04 20.82
N LEU A 136 11.47 10.37 20.20
CA LEU A 136 12.65 9.89 20.89
C LEU A 136 13.57 11.01 21.34
N GLN A 137 13.70 12.14 20.61
CA GLN A 137 14.38 13.34 21.12
C GLN A 137 13.77 13.82 22.44
N SER A 138 12.45 13.99 22.45
CA SER A 138 11.72 14.45 23.64
C SER A 138 11.85 13.46 24.79
N LEU A 139 11.70 12.16 24.52
CA LEU A 139 11.85 11.10 25.52
C LEU A 139 13.29 11.02 26.06
N SER A 140 14.31 11.29 25.23
CA SER A 140 15.72 11.32 25.67
C SER A 140 15.94 12.40 26.72
N ARG A 141 15.34 13.58 26.51
CA ARG A 141 15.39 14.67 27.49
C ARG A 141 14.64 14.32 28.78
N ILE A 142 13.49 13.65 28.68
CA ILE A 142 12.73 13.22 29.86
C ILE A 142 13.50 12.13 30.61
N ALA A 143 14.17 11.22 29.90
CA ALA A 143 15.02 10.20 30.50
C ALA A 143 16.18 10.83 31.27
N LEU A 144 16.83 11.88 30.73
CA LEU A 144 17.87 12.63 31.45
C LEU A 144 17.41 13.15 32.81
N GLN A 145 16.16 13.61 32.93
CA GLN A 145 15.62 14.12 34.21
C GLN A 145 15.54 13.04 35.30
N ARG A 146 15.54 11.75 34.91
CA ARG A 146 15.54 10.62 35.85
C ARG A 146 16.94 10.05 36.12
N ILE A 147 17.96 10.58 35.47
CA ILE A 147 19.35 10.23 35.70
C ILE A 147 19.94 11.22 36.70
N GLN A 148 20.53 10.71 37.77
CA GLN A 148 21.24 11.53 38.74
C GLN A 148 22.72 11.54 38.39
N VAL A 149 23.32 12.73 38.32
CA VAL A 149 24.76 12.91 38.10
C VAL A 149 25.37 13.48 39.37
N TYR A 150 26.33 12.77 39.95
CA TYR A 150 27.05 13.24 41.13
C TYR A 150 28.32 13.98 40.69
N SER A 151 28.53 15.20 41.17
CA SER A 151 29.81 15.90 40.97
C SER A 151 30.84 15.30 41.94
N LEU A 152 31.87 14.62 41.43
CA LEU A 152 32.96 14.14 42.28
C LEU A 152 33.72 15.34 42.86
N GLN A 153 33.76 15.44 44.19
CA GLN A 153 34.78 16.23 44.87
C GLN A 153 36.11 15.47 44.78
N ALA A 154 37.20 16.22 44.57
CA ALA A 154 38.54 15.67 44.40
C ALA A 154 38.90 14.72 45.55
N GLY A 155 38.95 13.41 45.27
CA GLY A 155 39.34 12.38 46.24
C GLY A 155 38.59 11.06 46.17
N ASP A 156 37.47 10.97 45.44
CA ASP A 156 36.67 9.74 45.43
C ASP A 156 37.05 8.79 44.27
N PHE A 157 37.50 7.59 44.62
CA PHE A 157 37.91 6.54 43.68
C PHE A 157 36.71 5.64 43.35
N GLY A 158 36.18 5.77 42.13
CA GLY A 158 35.67 4.61 41.39
C GLY A 158 34.18 4.27 41.43
N TRP A 159 33.30 5.13 41.94
CA TRP A 159 31.85 4.90 41.79
C TRP A 159 31.30 5.78 40.66
N ASN A 160 30.68 5.13 39.67
CA ASN A 160 30.12 5.75 38.45
C ASN A 160 29.44 7.11 38.76
N GLU A 161 29.94 8.17 38.12
CA GLU A 161 29.42 9.55 38.21
C GLU A 161 27.94 9.66 37.80
N ILE A 162 27.42 8.63 37.12
CA ILE A 162 26.09 8.54 36.55
C ILE A 162 25.30 7.44 37.28
N ASN A 163 24.18 7.82 37.90
CA ASN A 163 23.23 6.91 38.52
C ASN A 163 21.94 6.79 37.69
N PRO A 164 21.78 5.70 36.90
CA PRO A 164 20.64 5.50 36.00
C PRO A 164 19.46 4.77 36.65
N GLN A 165 19.45 4.55 37.98
CA GLN A 165 18.40 3.75 38.64
C GLN A 165 16.98 4.29 38.46
N GLY A 166 16.83 5.61 38.25
CA GLY A 166 15.54 6.24 37.96
C GLY A 166 14.94 5.88 36.59
N LEU A 167 15.70 5.21 35.71
CA LEU A 167 15.23 4.71 34.41
C LEU A 167 14.53 3.35 34.52
N LYS A 168 14.55 2.70 35.68
CA LYS A 168 13.81 1.45 35.89
C LYS A 168 12.33 1.64 35.61
N GLY A 169 11.79 0.83 34.69
CA GLY A 169 10.38 0.90 34.28
C GLY A 169 10.07 1.94 33.19
N PHE A 170 11.00 2.85 32.86
CA PHE A 170 10.78 3.89 31.84
C PHE A 170 10.39 3.31 30.48
N GLY A 171 11.04 2.22 30.05
CA GLY A 171 10.74 1.59 28.76
C GLY A 171 9.30 1.06 28.67
N ARG A 172 8.76 0.56 29.78
CA ARG A 172 7.36 0.12 29.87
C ARG A 172 6.39 1.31 29.94
N GLU A 173 6.76 2.36 30.66
CA GLU A 173 5.95 3.56 30.86
C GLU A 173 5.77 4.35 29.55
N TYR A 174 6.86 4.61 28.83
CA TYR A 174 6.86 5.42 27.61
C TYR A 174 6.83 4.59 26.32
N LYS A 175 6.68 3.26 26.45
CA LYS A 175 6.67 2.29 25.34
C LYS A 175 7.88 2.49 24.42
N VAL A 176 9.07 2.40 24.99
CA VAL A 176 10.34 2.45 24.23
C VAL A 176 11.00 1.10 24.32
N ALA A 177 11.48 0.59 23.18
CA ALA A 177 12.01 -0.77 23.09
C ALA A 177 13.26 -0.93 23.95
N SER A 178 14.20 0.01 23.85
CA SER A 178 15.41 -0.02 24.63
C SER A 178 15.90 1.34 25.10
N ILE A 179 16.61 1.31 26.22
CA ILE A 179 17.22 2.44 26.90
C ILE A 179 18.58 1.99 27.35
N ARG A 180 19.60 2.73 26.95
CA ARG A 180 21.00 2.43 27.26
C ARG A 180 21.70 3.71 27.70
N VAL A 181 22.58 3.57 28.66
CA VAL A 181 23.36 4.69 29.20
C VAL A 181 24.82 4.35 29.00
N TYR A 182 25.52 5.26 28.32
CA TYR A 182 26.93 5.13 28.00
C TYR A 182 27.73 6.21 28.73
N ASP A 183 28.96 5.88 29.12
CA ASP A 183 29.92 6.86 29.66
C ASP A 183 30.54 7.72 28.55
N GLN A 184 31.45 8.61 28.92
CA GLN A 184 32.18 9.47 27.99
C GLN A 184 33.11 8.68 27.05
N ASP A 185 33.57 7.50 27.47
CA ASP A 185 34.43 6.60 26.71
C ASP A 185 33.62 5.61 25.84
N SER A 186 32.30 5.81 25.75
CA SER A 186 31.35 4.94 25.01
C SER A 186 31.16 3.54 25.59
N ASN A 187 31.56 3.30 26.85
CA ASN A 187 31.27 2.05 27.54
C ASN A 187 29.83 2.04 28.06
N LEU A 188 29.16 0.90 27.96
CA LEU A 188 27.80 0.73 28.43
C LEU A 188 27.78 0.65 29.97
N ILE A 189 27.14 1.62 30.62
CA ILE A 189 26.95 1.67 32.07
C ILE A 189 25.66 0.92 32.49
N TRP A 190 24.58 1.08 31.73
CA TRP A 190 23.27 0.54 32.09
C TRP A 190 22.36 0.30 30.88
N HIS A 191 21.47 -0.68 30.99
CA HIS A 191 20.41 -0.93 30.01
C HIS A 191 19.13 -1.49 30.66
N ASN A 192 17.99 -1.37 29.97
CA ASN A 192 16.70 -1.91 30.44
C ASN A 192 16.33 -3.30 29.87
N GLU A 193 17.04 -3.80 28.85
CA GLU A 193 16.68 -5.06 28.18
C GLU A 193 17.02 -6.30 29.02
N ALA A 194 16.11 -7.29 29.03
CA ALA A 194 16.25 -8.53 29.79
C ALA A 194 17.14 -9.58 29.10
N LYS A 195 17.35 -9.47 27.79
CA LYS A 195 18.24 -10.36 27.02
C LYS A 195 19.66 -9.81 27.10
N ARG A 196 20.62 -10.65 27.51
CA ARG A 196 22.04 -10.30 27.77
C ARG A 196 22.71 -9.60 26.57
N PRO A 197 23.76 -8.79 26.84
CA PRO A 197 24.26 -7.77 25.93
C PRO A 197 25.04 -8.42 24.79
N ASN A 198 24.49 -8.40 23.59
CA ASN A 198 25.38 -7.98 22.52
C ASN A 198 25.49 -6.48 22.74
N GLU A 199 26.69 -6.02 23.12
CA GLU A 199 27.10 -4.63 22.95
C GLU A 199 26.40 -4.11 21.71
N GLY A 200 25.67 -3.00 21.81
CA GLY A 200 24.81 -2.51 20.72
C GLY A 200 25.49 -2.66 19.36
N SER A 201 24.70 -2.84 18.29
CA SER A 201 25.26 -3.16 16.97
C SER A 201 26.44 -2.25 16.62
N GLU A 202 27.32 -2.70 15.73
CA GLU A 202 28.44 -1.85 15.29
C GLU A 202 27.96 -0.47 14.76
N LYS A 203 26.73 -0.39 14.24
CA LYS A 203 26.08 0.88 13.88
C LYS A 203 25.74 1.73 15.10
N GLU A 204 25.22 1.11 16.16
CA GLU A 204 24.91 1.79 17.41
C GLU A 204 26.16 2.30 18.12
N LYS A 205 27.22 1.49 18.24
CA LYS A 205 28.49 1.94 18.83
C LYS A 205 29.04 3.17 18.12
N ARG A 206 29.05 3.15 16.78
CA ARG A 206 29.44 4.32 15.97
C ARG A 206 28.53 5.51 16.19
N PHE A 207 27.22 5.30 16.32
CA PHE A 207 26.27 6.35 16.63
C PHE A 207 26.54 6.98 18.00
N VAL A 208 26.81 6.18 19.04
CA VAL A 208 27.16 6.64 20.39
C VAL A 208 28.43 7.49 20.37
N VAL A 209 29.51 6.99 19.75
CA VAL A 209 30.78 7.72 19.61
C VAL A 209 30.57 9.05 18.89
N ASN A 210 29.81 9.04 17.77
CA ASN A 210 29.50 10.26 17.04
C ASN A 210 28.66 11.24 17.87
N ALA A 211 27.69 10.73 18.62
CA ALA A 211 26.83 11.55 19.47
C ALA A 211 27.65 12.23 20.58
N ILE A 212 28.50 11.49 21.30
CA ILE A 212 29.39 12.04 22.33
C ILE A 212 30.29 13.14 21.74
N GLN A 213 30.91 12.89 20.59
CA GLN A 213 31.72 13.90 19.91
C GLN A 213 30.91 15.13 19.50
N THR A 214 29.68 14.93 19.01
CA THR A 214 28.80 16.03 18.58
C THR A 214 28.36 16.88 19.78
N PHE A 215 27.96 16.27 20.90
CA PHE A 215 27.59 17.00 22.11
C PHE A 215 28.78 17.69 22.78
N SER A 216 29.95 17.07 22.73
CA SER A 216 31.18 17.65 23.29
C SER A 216 31.63 18.89 22.53
N SER A 217 31.45 18.90 21.20
CA SER A 217 31.76 20.04 20.33
C SER A 217 30.65 21.10 20.29
N ASN A 218 29.39 20.69 20.38
CA ASN A 218 28.23 21.58 20.41
C ASN A 218 27.44 21.46 21.72
N ARG A 219 27.89 22.20 22.74
CA ARG A 219 27.32 22.15 24.09
C ARG A 219 25.88 22.69 24.22
N THR A 220 25.37 23.41 23.21
CA THR A 220 23.97 23.90 23.22
C THR A 220 22.98 22.86 22.71
N MET A 221 23.46 21.75 22.14
CA MET A 221 22.60 20.69 21.62
C MET A 221 22.05 19.83 22.75
N GLU A 222 20.75 19.90 23.00
CA GLU A 222 20.10 19.18 24.11
C GLU A 222 19.75 17.72 23.79
N SER A 223 19.53 17.39 22.50
CA SER A 223 19.22 16.04 22.06
C SER A 223 19.38 15.91 20.54
N ARG A 224 19.45 14.67 20.05
CA ARG A 224 19.47 14.33 18.62
C ARG A 224 18.68 13.05 18.39
N ALA A 225 18.16 12.86 17.18
CA ALA A 225 17.65 11.56 16.76
C ALA A 225 17.97 11.26 15.31
N ILE A 226 18.10 9.98 14.99
CA ILE A 226 18.36 9.48 13.64
C ILE A 226 17.43 8.31 13.33
N VAL A 227 17.28 8.03 12.04
CA VAL A 227 16.73 6.76 11.54
C VAL A 227 17.86 6.05 10.79
N ASP A 228 18.06 4.78 11.07
CA ASP A 228 19.04 3.92 10.40
C ASP A 228 18.43 2.52 10.27
N ALA A 229 18.92 1.74 9.31
CA ALA A 229 18.55 0.33 9.16
C ALA A 229 19.55 -0.53 9.92
N ASP A 230 19.12 -1.32 10.89
CA ASP A 230 20.00 -2.13 11.73
C ASP A 230 19.44 -3.52 11.96
N ASP A 231 20.28 -4.55 11.84
CA ASP A 231 19.88 -5.96 11.89
C ASP A 231 18.69 -6.34 10.97
N GLY A 232 18.55 -5.65 9.83
CA GLY A 232 17.47 -5.90 8.86
C GLY A 232 16.11 -5.31 9.26
N VAL A 233 16.08 -4.41 10.24
CA VAL A 233 14.90 -3.63 10.63
C VAL A 233 15.23 -2.14 10.66
N ASP A 234 14.21 -1.29 10.51
CA ASP A 234 14.41 0.14 10.72
C ASP A 234 14.41 0.46 12.20
N VAL A 235 15.32 1.34 12.56
CA VAL A 235 15.59 1.71 13.94
C VAL A 235 15.65 3.21 14.05
N VAL A 236 14.82 3.75 14.93
CA VAL A 236 14.88 5.16 15.30
C VAL A 236 15.64 5.25 16.62
N ARG A 237 16.66 6.10 16.68
CA ARG A 237 17.49 6.31 17.87
C ARG A 237 17.39 7.75 18.32
N GLY A 238 16.99 7.97 19.56
CA GLY A 238 17.12 9.24 20.24
C GLY A 238 18.32 9.22 21.18
N VAL A 239 19.02 10.35 21.30
CA VAL A 239 20.14 10.49 22.22
C VAL A 239 20.12 11.86 22.87
N ALA A 240 20.48 11.92 24.16
CA ALA A 240 20.68 13.16 24.88
C ALA A 240 21.93 13.09 25.78
N PRO A 241 22.66 14.20 25.95
CA PRO A 241 23.91 14.21 26.68
C PRO A 241 23.67 14.25 28.19
N ILE A 242 24.40 13.41 28.91
CA ILE A 242 24.46 13.47 30.38
C ILE A 242 25.58 14.45 30.70
N VAL A 243 25.21 15.60 31.25
CA VAL A 243 26.13 16.71 31.49
C VAL A 243 26.29 16.90 32.99
N ASP A 244 27.53 17.12 33.42
CA ASP A 244 27.83 17.52 34.79
C ASP A 244 27.27 18.93 35.04
N PRO A 245 26.37 19.12 36.03
CA PRO A 245 25.70 20.39 36.28
C PRO A 245 26.66 21.50 36.73
N SER A 246 27.83 21.15 37.26
CA SER A 246 28.83 22.10 37.77
C SER A 246 29.81 22.56 36.69
N THR A 247 30.26 21.64 35.83
CA THR A 247 31.31 21.90 34.84
C THR A 247 30.78 22.09 33.42
N GLY A 248 29.53 21.67 33.14
CA GLY A 248 28.96 21.67 31.80
C GLY A 248 29.64 20.68 30.84
N VAL A 249 30.42 19.74 31.37
CA VAL A 249 31.13 18.71 30.60
C VAL A 249 30.22 17.50 30.38
N VAL A 250 30.22 16.97 29.15
CA VAL A 250 29.50 15.74 28.80
C VAL A 250 30.19 14.55 29.46
N ARG A 251 29.52 13.89 30.40
CA ARG A 251 29.98 12.69 31.11
C ARG A 251 29.52 11.39 30.46
N GLY A 252 28.59 11.48 29.52
CA GLY A 252 28.04 10.33 28.84
C GLY A 252 26.81 10.69 28.03
N VAL A 253 26.08 9.68 27.58
CA VAL A 253 24.83 9.84 26.82
C VAL A 253 23.80 8.81 27.24
N VAL A 254 22.52 9.21 27.22
CA VAL A 254 21.41 8.28 27.24
C VAL A 254 20.92 8.08 25.81
N VAL A 255 20.81 6.82 25.40
CA VAL A 255 20.31 6.41 24.08
C VAL A 255 18.99 5.66 24.28
N LEU A 256 17.98 6.08 23.55
CA LEU A 256 16.70 5.42 23.43
C LEU A 256 16.56 4.89 22.02
N GLU A 257 16.00 3.70 21.89
CA GLU A 257 15.84 3.07 20.59
C GLU A 257 14.46 2.42 20.47
N GLU A 258 13.90 2.54 19.28
CA GLU A 258 12.65 1.93 18.86
C GLU A 258 12.87 1.20 17.53
N ARG A 259 12.48 -0.06 17.48
CA ARG A 259 12.65 -0.94 16.30
C ARG A 259 11.31 -1.18 15.64
N PHE A 260 11.29 -1.10 14.32
CA PHE A 260 10.10 -1.33 13.50
C PHE A 260 10.16 -2.73 12.90
N GLU A 261 9.11 -3.52 13.08
CA GLU A 261 9.03 -4.87 12.50
C GLU A 261 9.01 -4.86 10.97
N THR A 262 8.60 -3.74 10.38
CA THR A 262 8.59 -3.52 8.93
C THR A 262 9.68 -2.55 8.53
N GLN A 263 10.53 -2.97 7.60
CA GLN A 263 11.51 -2.09 6.95
C GLN A 263 10.80 -1.27 5.86
N ILE A 264 10.84 0.06 5.97
CA ILE A 264 10.32 1.02 4.98
C ILE A 264 11.48 1.79 4.31
N LEU A 265 12.71 1.69 4.83
CA LEU A 265 13.95 2.17 4.17
C LEU A 265 14.53 1.19 3.15
#